data_AF-A0A9Q0PZU2-F1
#
_entry.id   AF-A0A9Q0PZU2-F1
#
_cell.length_a   1.000
_cell.length_b   1.000
_cell.length_c   1.000
_cell.angle_alpha   90.00
_cell.angle_beta   90.00
_cell.angle_gamma   90.00
#
_symmetry.space_group_name_H-M   'P 1'
#
loop_
_entity.id
_entity.type
_entity.pdbx_description
1 polymer ?
#
loop_
_entity_poly.entity_id
_entity_poly.type
_entity_poly.pdbx_seq_one_letter_code
_entity_poly.pdbx_strand_id
1 'polypeptide(L)'
;MNAESQAENAMDVTKKEALILLRDEKNTAAKRSSKEQRREYFEREIEKRILHTNPLGKDRDYNRYWLFKRDGRMFVESSDSKQWGYYCCKEEIDLLIGSLNPKGERERALQKQVERFYSRICMELQKRSKDLANRIALEEAVQRRSTRVRALPRENLANAFLNYVNKWKED
;
A
#
# COMPACT_ATOMS: atom_id res chain seq x y z
N MET A 1 -56.17 -17.82 -35.46
CA MET A 1 -55.63 -17.78 -34.09
C MET A 1 -54.14 -18.19 -34.01
N ASN A 2 -53.35 -18.12 -35.10
CA ASN A 2 -51.96 -18.63 -35.12
C ASN A 2 -50.87 -17.55 -35.20
N ALA A 3 -51.22 -16.26 -35.34
CA ALA A 3 -50.24 -15.19 -35.47
C ALA A 3 -49.77 -14.65 -34.11
N GLU A 4 -50.66 -14.55 -33.13
CA GLU A 4 -50.35 -14.06 -31.77
C GLU A 4 -49.49 -15.05 -30.98
N SER A 5 -49.75 -16.36 -31.12
CA SER A 5 -48.97 -17.41 -30.46
C SER A 5 -47.54 -17.56 -31.01
N GLN A 6 -47.31 -17.19 -32.27
CA GLN A 6 -45.96 -17.15 -32.85
C GLN A 6 -45.18 -15.91 -32.42
N ALA A 7 -45.86 -14.77 -32.27
CA ALA A 7 -45.24 -13.55 -31.75
C ALA A 7 -44.85 -13.66 -30.27
N GLU A 8 -45.69 -14.28 -29.43
CA GLU A 8 -45.35 -14.55 -28.02
C GLU A 8 -44.14 -15.49 -27.88
N ASN A 9 -44.09 -16.57 -28.67
CA ASN A 9 -42.95 -17.49 -28.66
C ASN A 9 -41.65 -16.81 -29.12
N ALA A 10 -41.70 -15.94 -30.13
CA ALA A 10 -40.53 -15.20 -30.59
C ALA A 10 -40.01 -14.21 -29.52
N MET A 11 -40.92 -13.54 -28.80
CA MET A 11 -40.60 -12.67 -27.65
C MET A 11 -40.01 -13.46 -26.46
N ASP A 12 -40.48 -14.68 -26.22
CA ASP A 12 -39.96 -15.53 -25.15
C ASP A 12 -38.58 -16.13 -25.47
N VAL A 13 -38.31 -16.41 -26.75
CA VAL A 13 -36.98 -16.83 -27.22
C VAL A 13 -35.98 -15.68 -27.07
N THR A 14 -36.34 -14.45 -27.46
CA THR A 14 -35.47 -13.27 -27.29
C THR A 14 -35.20 -12.95 -25.82
N LYS A 15 -36.18 -13.10 -24.93
CA LYS A 15 -35.97 -12.96 -23.47
C LYS A 15 -35.01 -14.02 -22.92
N LYS A 16 -35.12 -15.27 -23.39
CA LYS A 16 -34.20 -16.36 -22.99
C LYS A 16 -32.77 -16.11 -23.50
N GLU A 17 -32.62 -15.64 -24.73
CA GLU A 17 -31.32 -15.27 -25.30
C GLU A 17 -30.67 -14.10 -24.54
N ALA A 18 -31.44 -13.06 -24.20
CA ALA A 18 -30.96 -11.94 -23.38
C ALA A 18 -30.50 -12.39 -21.98
N LEU A 19 -31.21 -13.35 -21.36
CA LEU A 19 -30.84 -13.92 -20.06
C LEU A 19 -29.55 -14.73 -20.12
N ILE A 20 -29.31 -15.46 -21.21
CA ILE A 20 -28.08 -16.24 -21.44
C ILE A 20 -26.89 -15.29 -21.58
N LEU A 21 -27.02 -14.22 -22.38
CA LEU A 21 -25.97 -13.21 -22.54
C LEU A 21 -25.60 -12.54 -21.22
N LEU A 22 -26.59 -12.14 -20.41
CA LEU A 22 -26.35 -11.57 -19.08
C LEU A 22 -25.66 -12.54 -18.11
N ARG A 23 -25.96 -13.84 -18.20
CA ARG A 23 -25.31 -14.87 -17.38
C ARG A 23 -23.86 -15.09 -17.81
N ASP A 24 -23.58 -15.07 -19.10
CA ASP A 24 -22.23 -15.19 -19.65
C ASP A 24 -21.36 -13.96 -19.35
N GLU A 25 -21.94 -12.76 -19.39
CA GLU A 25 -21.30 -11.53 -18.92
C GLU A 25 -20.96 -11.59 -17.43
N LYS A 26 -21.89 -12.06 -16.58
CA LYS A 26 -21.63 -12.26 -15.15
C LYS A 26 -20.54 -13.31 -14.91
N ASN A 27 -20.55 -14.42 -15.64
CA ASN A 27 -19.55 -15.47 -15.52
C ASN A 27 -18.16 -15.00 -15.99
N THR A 28 -18.09 -14.20 -17.07
CA THR A 28 -16.84 -13.63 -17.56
C THR A 28 -16.31 -12.54 -16.62
N ALA A 29 -17.18 -11.70 -16.06
CA ALA A 29 -16.83 -10.72 -15.03
C ALA A 29 -16.31 -11.39 -13.75
N ALA A 30 -16.95 -12.45 -13.27
CA ALA A 30 -16.50 -13.23 -12.12
C ALA A 30 -15.13 -13.89 -12.36
N LYS A 31 -14.91 -14.46 -13.56
CA LYS A 31 -13.59 -14.99 -13.96
C LYS A 31 -12.52 -13.90 -14.02
N ARG A 32 -12.84 -12.71 -14.51
CA ARG A 32 -11.92 -11.55 -14.53
C ARG A 32 -11.54 -11.12 -13.12
N SER A 33 -12.52 -10.95 -12.23
CA SER A 33 -12.29 -10.58 -10.82
C SER A 33 -11.45 -11.62 -10.09
N SER A 34 -11.73 -12.92 -10.26
CA SER A 34 -10.93 -14.00 -9.65
C SER A 34 -9.49 -14.02 -10.16
N LYS A 35 -9.29 -13.78 -11.47
CA LYS A 35 -7.94 -13.68 -12.07
C LYS A 35 -7.18 -12.45 -11.56
N GLU A 36 -7.87 -11.34 -11.36
CA GLU A 36 -7.32 -10.08 -10.86
C GLU A 36 -6.91 -10.21 -9.39
N GLN A 37 -7.76 -10.78 -8.53
CA GLN A 37 -7.41 -11.11 -7.14
C GLN A 37 -6.17 -12.01 -7.06
N ARG A 38 -6.06 -12.99 -7.97
CA ARG A 38 -4.91 -13.88 -8.03
C ARG A 38 -3.64 -13.16 -8.49
N ARG A 39 -3.76 -12.19 -9.41
CA ARG A 39 -2.65 -11.31 -9.83
C ARG A 39 -2.20 -10.42 -8.67
N GLU A 40 -3.11 -9.77 -7.96
CA GLU A 40 -2.80 -8.95 -6.80
C GLU A 40 -2.13 -9.76 -5.68
N TYR A 41 -2.60 -10.98 -5.45
CA TYR A 41 -1.98 -11.90 -4.50
C TYR A 41 -0.54 -12.23 -4.90
N PHE A 42 -0.31 -12.60 -6.16
CA PHE A 42 1.03 -12.89 -6.65
C PHE A 42 1.92 -11.66 -6.62
N GLU A 43 1.40 -10.48 -6.99
CA GLU A 43 2.16 -9.23 -6.93
C GLU A 43 2.60 -8.93 -5.49
N ARG A 44 1.71 -9.10 -4.51
CA ARG A 44 2.00 -8.97 -3.07
C ARG A 44 3.06 -9.98 -2.59
N GLU A 45 2.98 -11.23 -3.02
CA GLU A 45 3.96 -12.26 -2.65
C GLU A 45 5.32 -12.05 -3.31
N ILE A 46 5.34 -11.61 -4.57
CA ILE A 46 6.55 -11.25 -5.31
C ILE A 46 7.23 -10.05 -4.64
N GLU A 47 6.45 -9.05 -4.24
CA GLU A 47 6.96 -7.87 -3.50
C GLU A 47 7.58 -8.20 -2.14
N LYS A 48 7.13 -9.28 -1.48
CA LYS A 48 7.76 -9.72 -0.23
C LYS A 48 9.17 -10.28 -0.46
N ARG A 49 9.48 -10.79 -1.66
CA ARG A 49 10.70 -11.56 -1.94
C ARG A 49 11.72 -10.83 -2.81
N ILE A 50 11.27 -9.95 -3.72
CA ILE A 50 12.20 -9.25 -4.64
C ILE A 50 12.70 -7.95 -4.00
N LEU A 51 13.99 -7.92 -3.67
CA LEU A 51 14.72 -6.71 -3.25
C LEU A 51 15.39 -5.98 -4.44
N HIS A 52 15.39 -6.58 -5.64
CA HIS A 52 16.01 -5.98 -6.81
C HIS A 52 15.12 -4.89 -7.39
N THR A 53 15.39 -3.64 -7.00
CA THR A 53 14.76 -2.47 -7.58
C THR A 53 15.77 -1.79 -8.48
N ASN A 54 15.45 -1.55 -9.75
CA ASN A 54 16.29 -0.71 -10.60
C ASN A 54 16.04 0.76 -10.24
N PRO A 55 17.04 1.64 -10.29
CA PRO A 55 16.82 3.08 -10.12
C PRO A 55 15.91 3.59 -11.25
N LEU A 56 14.97 4.47 -10.91
CA LEU A 56 14.02 5.08 -11.85
C LEU A 56 14.75 5.97 -12.88
N GLY A 57 15.82 6.61 -12.45
CA GLY A 57 16.56 7.49 -13.33
C GLY A 57 17.58 8.31 -12.58
N LYS A 58 18.22 9.19 -13.36
CA LYS A 58 19.18 10.17 -12.87
C LYS A 58 18.70 11.57 -13.22
N ASP A 59 18.96 12.51 -12.33
CA ASP A 59 18.69 13.93 -12.52
C ASP A 59 19.96 14.67 -12.99
N ARG A 60 19.90 16.00 -13.19
CA ARG A 60 21.00 16.89 -13.58
C ARG A 60 22.28 16.61 -12.81
N ASP A 61 22.15 16.53 -11.49
CA ASP A 61 23.24 16.31 -10.54
C ASP A 61 23.66 14.85 -10.41
N TYR A 62 23.18 13.97 -11.30
CA TYR A 62 23.43 12.52 -11.28
C TYR A 62 22.90 11.78 -10.04
N ASN A 63 22.03 12.43 -9.29
CA ASN A 63 21.29 11.82 -8.18
C ASN A 63 20.41 10.68 -8.72
N ARG A 64 20.44 9.52 -8.05
CA ARG A 64 19.66 8.34 -8.42
C ARG A 64 18.37 8.31 -7.63
N TYR A 65 17.28 8.07 -8.34
CA TYR A 65 15.95 7.99 -7.74
C TYR A 65 15.53 6.53 -7.61
N TRP A 66 15.08 6.15 -6.42
CA TRP A 66 14.69 4.80 -6.08
C TRP A 66 13.24 4.78 -5.61
N LEU A 67 12.46 3.84 -6.11
CA LEU A 67 11.08 3.62 -5.67
C LEU A 67 10.93 2.20 -5.14
N PHE A 68 10.82 2.07 -3.83
CA PHE A 68 10.53 0.77 -3.23
C PHE A 68 9.02 0.55 -3.18
N LYS A 69 8.58 -0.50 -3.88
CA LYS A 69 7.16 -0.84 -4.02
C LYS A 69 6.42 -1.02 -2.68
N ARG A 70 7.12 -1.39 -1.61
CA ARG A 70 6.54 -1.63 -0.28
C ARG A 70 6.33 -0.37 0.55
N ASP A 71 7.16 0.65 0.35
CA ASP A 71 7.19 1.80 1.25
C ASP A 71 6.41 3.00 0.70
N GLY A 72 6.19 3.01 -0.62
CA GLY A 72 5.52 4.13 -1.32
C GLY A 72 6.32 5.42 -1.32
N ARG A 73 7.50 5.44 -0.68
CA ARG A 73 8.39 6.58 -0.63
C ARG A 73 9.36 6.55 -1.79
N MET A 74 9.63 7.73 -2.33
CA MET A 74 10.71 7.91 -3.29
C MET A 74 11.96 8.28 -2.53
N PHE A 75 13.04 7.53 -2.75
CA PHE A 75 14.34 7.79 -2.17
C PHE A 75 15.24 8.44 -3.21
N VAL A 76 16.07 9.36 -2.75
CA VAL A 76 17.05 10.05 -3.58
C VAL A 76 18.42 9.75 -3.02
N GLU A 77 19.26 9.17 -3.85
CA GLU A 77 20.65 8.90 -3.55
C GLU A 77 21.50 9.95 -4.27
N SER A 78 22.33 10.66 -3.52
CA SER A 78 23.28 11.62 -4.09
C SER A 78 24.27 10.93 -5.05
N SER A 79 24.83 11.67 -6.03
CA SER A 79 25.89 11.17 -6.92
C SER A 79 27.01 10.46 -6.18
N ASP A 80 27.41 11.02 -5.04
CA ASP A 80 28.52 10.55 -4.22
C ASP A 80 28.14 9.34 -3.37
N SER A 81 26.87 8.92 -3.39
CA SER A 81 26.30 7.80 -2.62
C SER A 81 26.45 7.93 -1.10
N LYS A 82 26.95 9.08 -0.61
CA LYS A 82 27.14 9.41 0.82
C LYS A 82 25.88 9.92 1.49
N GLN A 83 24.97 10.49 0.71
CA GLN A 83 23.77 11.15 1.22
C GLN A 83 22.53 10.53 0.59
N TRP A 84 21.54 10.30 1.44
CA TRP A 84 20.24 9.76 1.07
C TRP A 84 19.15 10.69 1.60
N GLY A 85 18.18 10.99 0.74
CA GLY A 85 16.96 11.71 1.07
C GLY A 85 15.74 10.87 0.72
N TYR A 86 14.57 11.31 1.18
CA TYR A 86 13.31 10.69 0.80
C TYR A 86 12.20 11.74 0.69
N TYR A 87 11.23 11.46 -0.17
CA TYR A 87 9.96 12.16 -0.26
C TYR A 87 8.87 11.29 0.37
N CYS A 88 8.08 11.88 1.26
CA CYS A 88 7.03 11.21 2.02
C CYS A 88 5.62 11.73 1.77
N CYS A 89 5.47 12.88 1.11
CA CYS A 89 4.19 13.51 0.85
C CYS A 89 3.88 13.54 -0.66
N LYS A 90 2.59 13.52 -1.00
CA LYS A 90 2.14 13.70 -2.39
C LYS A 90 2.63 15.03 -2.96
N GLU A 91 2.57 16.09 -2.14
CA GLU A 91 2.94 17.45 -2.52
C GLU A 91 4.43 17.54 -2.85
N GLU A 92 5.28 16.84 -2.09
CA GLU A 92 6.72 16.78 -2.36
C GLU A 92 7.01 16.12 -3.72
N ILE A 93 6.22 15.11 -4.10
CA ILE A 93 6.34 14.45 -5.39
C ILE A 93 5.81 15.34 -6.51
N ASP A 94 4.72 16.06 -6.28
CA ASP A 94 4.19 17.05 -7.25
C ASP A 94 5.21 18.17 -7.49
N LEU A 95 5.84 18.67 -6.42
CA LEU A 95 6.92 19.65 -6.50
C LEU A 95 8.14 19.09 -7.23
N LEU A 96 8.52 17.83 -6.97
CA LEU A 96 9.59 17.17 -7.71
C LEU A 96 9.29 17.15 -9.21
N ILE A 97 8.11 16.66 -9.61
CA ILE A 97 7.70 16.61 -11.02
C ILE A 97 7.70 18.01 -11.64
N GLY A 98 7.21 19.02 -10.92
CA GLY A 98 7.18 20.41 -11.38
C GLY A 98 8.57 21.07 -11.47
N SER A 99 9.53 20.63 -10.65
CA SER A 99 10.90 21.13 -10.67
C SER A 99 11.78 20.52 -11.77
N LEU A 100 11.41 19.34 -12.28
CA LEU A 100 12.14 18.66 -13.36
C LEU A 100 11.99 19.41 -14.68
N ASN A 101 13.10 19.61 -15.38
CA ASN A 101 13.12 20.33 -16.65
C ASN A 101 12.76 19.38 -17.81
N PRO A 102 11.65 19.64 -18.52
CA PRO A 102 11.23 18.79 -19.63
C PRO A 102 12.21 18.83 -20.82
N LYS A 103 13.12 19.80 -20.89
CA LYS A 103 14.09 19.91 -21.99
C LYS A 103 15.22 18.88 -21.88
N GLY A 104 15.64 18.49 -20.68
CA GLY A 104 16.74 17.53 -20.49
C GLY A 104 16.31 16.09 -20.79
N GLU A 105 17.10 15.31 -21.53
CA GLU A 105 16.77 13.91 -21.82
C GLU A 105 16.69 13.04 -20.56
N ARG A 106 17.61 13.27 -19.62
CA ARG A 106 17.67 12.57 -18.33
C ARG A 106 16.46 12.89 -17.46
N GLU A 107 16.21 14.16 -17.23
CA GLU A 107 15.10 14.65 -16.40
C GLU A 107 13.75 14.27 -16.99
N ARG A 108 13.60 14.33 -18.32
CA ARG A 108 12.39 13.87 -19.00
C ARG A 108 12.17 12.37 -18.86
N ALA A 109 13.24 11.57 -18.95
CA ALA A 109 13.14 10.13 -18.73
C ALA A 109 12.73 9.82 -17.28
N LEU A 110 13.33 10.52 -16.30
CA LEU A 110 12.97 10.40 -14.89
C LEU A 110 11.51 10.82 -14.67
N GLN A 111 11.10 11.99 -15.17
CA GLN A 111 9.74 12.51 -15.07
C GLN A 111 8.71 11.50 -15.61
N LYS A 112 8.93 10.96 -16.82
CA LYS A 112 8.04 9.95 -17.40
C LYS A 112 7.90 8.70 -16.52
N GLN A 113 9.00 8.26 -15.91
CA GLN A 113 8.95 7.11 -15.00
C GLN A 113 8.20 7.45 -13.71
N VAL A 114 8.45 8.62 -13.12
CA VAL A 114 7.77 9.06 -11.90
C VAL A 114 6.26 9.22 -12.16
N GLU A 115 5.87 9.83 -13.27
CA GLU A 115 4.46 9.95 -13.71
C GLU A 115 3.80 8.57 -13.87
N ARG A 116 4.50 7.59 -14.45
CA ARG A 116 3.98 6.22 -14.60
C ARG A 116 3.66 5.58 -13.26
N PHE A 117 4.46 5.83 -12.23
CA PHE A 117 4.28 5.26 -10.89
C PHE A 117 3.48 6.17 -9.95
N TYR A 118 3.12 7.37 -10.37
CA TYR A 118 2.50 8.40 -9.53
C TYR A 118 1.23 7.92 -8.82
N SER A 119 0.30 7.29 -9.56
CA SER A 119 -0.96 6.78 -8.99
C SER A 119 -0.70 5.75 -7.88
N ARG A 120 0.23 4.83 -8.13
CA ARG A 120 0.64 3.79 -7.19
C ARG A 120 1.33 4.37 -5.96
N ILE A 121 2.21 5.35 -6.17
CA ILE A 121 2.90 6.06 -5.08
C ILE A 121 1.88 6.77 -4.19
N CYS A 122 0.94 7.50 -4.78
CA CYS A 122 -0.10 8.21 -4.04
C CYS A 122 -0.96 7.24 -3.21
N MET A 123 -1.36 6.11 -3.78
CA MET A 123 -2.10 5.07 -3.06
C MET A 123 -1.32 4.50 -1.88
N GLU A 124 -0.04 4.16 -2.05
CA GLU A 124 0.76 3.56 -0.97
C GLU A 124 1.08 4.58 0.12
N LEU A 125 1.34 5.84 -0.22
CA LEU A 125 1.52 6.92 0.75
C LEU A 125 0.27 7.13 1.60
N GLN A 126 -0.91 7.13 0.99
CA GLN A 126 -2.19 7.23 1.71
C GLN A 126 -2.47 6.01 2.60
N LYS A 127 -2.16 4.81 2.12
CA LYS A 127 -2.29 3.59 2.91
C LYS A 127 -1.36 3.62 4.12
N ARG A 128 -0.11 4.03 3.93
CA ARG A 128 0.86 4.17 5.01
C ARG A 128 0.44 5.22 6.04
N SER A 129 -0.07 6.37 5.62
CA SER A 129 -0.51 7.41 6.57
C SER A 129 -1.65 6.90 7.44
N LYS A 130 -2.60 6.15 6.85
CA LYS A 130 -3.66 5.44 7.59
C LYS A 130 -3.09 4.37 8.53
N ASP A 131 -2.17 3.54 8.06
CA ASP A 131 -1.56 2.48 8.88
C ASP A 131 -0.73 3.03 10.05
N LEU A 132 -0.08 4.18 9.87
CA LEU A 132 0.62 4.91 10.92
C LEU A 132 -0.37 5.49 11.93
N ALA A 133 -1.43 6.15 11.46
CA ALA A 133 -2.49 6.67 12.34
C ALA A 133 -3.15 5.56 13.15
N ASN A 134 -3.44 4.41 12.53
CA ASN A 134 -3.99 3.24 13.20
C ASN A 134 -3.03 2.67 14.26
N ARG A 135 -1.74 2.57 13.96
CA ARG A 135 -0.73 2.13 14.93
C ARG A 135 -0.64 3.08 16.13
N ILE A 136 -0.61 4.38 15.87
CA ILE A 136 -0.60 5.41 16.92
C ILE A 136 -1.88 5.32 17.76
N ALA A 137 -3.06 5.18 17.14
CA ALA A 137 -4.32 5.04 17.86
C ALA A 137 -4.38 3.76 18.71
N LEU A 138 -3.83 2.64 18.22
CA LEU A 138 -3.72 1.41 18.99
C LEU A 138 -2.78 1.57 20.18
N GLU A 139 -1.60 2.17 19.97
CA GLU A 139 -0.64 2.46 21.03
C GLU A 139 -1.25 3.40 22.08
N GLU A 140 -1.92 4.46 21.64
CA GLU A 140 -2.62 5.41 22.50
C GLU A 140 -3.80 4.76 23.24
N ALA A 141 -4.55 3.85 22.60
CA ALA A 141 -5.62 3.10 23.24
C ALA A 141 -5.10 2.05 24.24
N VAL A 142 -3.91 1.49 24.02
CA VAL A 142 -3.20 0.66 25.00
C VAL A 142 -2.74 1.54 26.16
N GLN A 143 -2.21 2.72 25.87
CA GLN A 143 -1.76 3.68 26.88
C GLN A 143 -2.90 4.19 27.75
N ARG A 144 -4.06 4.55 27.16
CA ARG A 144 -5.28 4.96 27.86
C ARG A 144 -5.87 3.86 28.76
N ARG A 145 -5.70 2.59 28.38
CA ARG A 145 -6.09 1.45 29.22
C ARG A 145 -5.12 1.21 30.38
N SER A 146 -3.97 1.88 30.41
CA SER A 146 -2.81 1.49 31.24
C SER A 146 -2.25 2.59 32.16
N THR A 147 -2.92 3.73 32.36
CA THR A 147 -2.44 4.72 33.35
C THR A 147 -2.81 4.34 34.80
N ARG A 148 -3.72 3.38 35.01
CA ARG A 148 -4.08 2.87 36.34
C ARG A 148 -3.49 1.50 36.68
N VAL A 149 -2.82 0.83 35.73
CA VAL A 149 -2.53 -0.63 35.85
C VAL A 149 -1.06 -1.02 35.59
N ARG A 150 -0.15 -0.17 35.11
CA ARG A 150 1.26 -0.60 34.96
C ARG A 150 2.12 -0.29 36.18
N ALA A 151 2.24 -1.30 37.04
CA ALA A 151 3.56 -1.69 37.53
C ALA A 151 4.51 -1.90 36.33
N LEU A 152 5.75 -1.46 36.48
CA LEU A 152 6.81 -1.60 35.48
C LEU A 152 6.91 -3.05 34.97
N PRO A 153 6.98 -3.29 33.65
CA PRO A 153 7.17 -4.64 33.11
C PRO A 153 8.62 -5.06 33.33
N ARG A 154 8.95 -5.53 34.54
CA ARG A 154 10.20 -6.28 34.77
C ARG A 154 10.21 -7.30 35.90
N GLU A 155 9.14 -7.46 36.66
CA GLU A 155 9.12 -8.48 37.72
C GLU A 155 7.81 -9.26 37.62
N ASN A 156 7.89 -10.58 37.48
CA ASN A 156 6.73 -11.45 37.58
C ASN A 156 6.08 -11.20 38.94
N LEU A 157 4.86 -10.66 38.98
CA LEU A 157 4.14 -10.34 40.23
C LEU A 157 4.02 -11.55 41.16
N ALA A 158 3.96 -12.76 40.59
CA ALA A 158 3.98 -14.01 41.33
C ALA A 158 5.27 -14.24 42.12
N ASN A 159 6.40 -13.64 41.74
CA ASN A 159 7.71 -13.78 42.39
C ASN A 159 8.09 -12.55 43.23
N ALA A 160 7.20 -11.55 43.40
CA ALA A 160 7.49 -10.32 44.13
C ALA A 160 7.90 -10.56 45.59
N PHE A 161 7.44 -11.67 46.19
CA PHE A 161 7.80 -12.08 47.55
C PHE A 161 9.27 -12.46 47.70
N LEU A 162 9.98 -12.84 46.62
CA LEU A 162 11.40 -13.16 46.66
C LEU A 162 12.28 -11.93 46.90
N ASN A 163 11.77 -10.73 46.59
CA ASN A 163 12.48 -9.47 46.76
C ASN A 163 12.16 -8.79 48.12
N TYR A 164 11.37 -9.43 48.99
CA TYR A 164 11.06 -8.89 50.31
C TYR A 164 12.27 -8.99 51.24
N VAL A 165 12.80 -7.84 51.69
CA VAL A 165 13.85 -7.77 52.72
C VAL A 165 13.27 -7.06 53.94
N ASN A 166 13.26 -7.75 55.08
CA ASN A 166 12.71 -7.22 56.33
C ASN A 166 13.67 -6.21 56.97
N LYS A 167 13.33 -4.93 56.88
CA LYS A 167 14.16 -3.81 57.40
C LYS A 167 14.11 -3.61 58.92
N TRP A 168 13.38 -4.46 59.66
CA TRP A 168 13.21 -4.31 61.11
C TRP A 168 14.31 -5.01 61.93
N LYS A 169 15.32 -5.58 61.26
CA LYS A 169 16.49 -6.22 61.87
C LYS A 169 17.80 -5.67 61.29
N GLU A 170 17.91 -4.36 61.16
CA GLU A 170 19.21 -3.72 60.98
C GLU A 170 19.55 -3.04 62.31
N ASP A 171 20.48 -3.67 63.06
CA ASP A 171 21.17 -3.11 64.23
C ASP A 171 22.16 -2.02 63.81
#